data_AF-A0A7X7HSS0-F1
#
_entry.id   AF-A0A7X7HSS0-F1
#
_cell.length_a   1.000
_cell.length_b   1.000
_cell.length_c   1.000
_cell.angle_alpha   90.00
_cell.angle_beta   90.00
_cell.angle_gamma   90.00
#
_symmetry.space_group_name_H-M   'P 1'
#
loop_
_entity.id
_entity.type
_entity.pdbx_description
1 polymer ?
#
loop_
_entity_poly.entity_id
_entity_poly.type
_entity_poly.pdbx_seq_one_letter_code
_entity_poly.pdbx_strand_id
1 'polypeptide(L)'
;MIAVREAAEREAAERAEAERQAAERVAQEAREAEEARAAAAQSAPAVPSGSVWDRLAQCESGGNWAINTGNGYYGGLQFSLSSWRGVGGVGYPHQASRETQIAMGERLRASGGWGHWPACSRKLGLR
;
A
#
# COMPACT_ATOMS: atom_id res chain seq x y z
N MET A 1 43.73 -10.91 -38.40
CA MET A 1 43.69 -10.10 -37.16
C MET A 1 42.53 -9.12 -37.12
N ILE A 2 42.19 -8.42 -38.23
CA ILE A 2 41.06 -7.46 -38.27
C ILE A 2 39.68 -8.14 -38.03
N ALA A 3 39.40 -9.26 -38.72
CA ALA A 3 38.10 -9.94 -38.61
C ALA A 3 37.76 -10.50 -37.20
N VAL A 4 38.77 -10.87 -36.40
CA VAL A 4 38.56 -11.38 -35.03
C VAL A 4 38.16 -10.25 -34.07
N ARG A 5 38.70 -9.03 -34.30
CA ARG A 5 38.35 -7.85 -33.52
C ARG A 5 36.92 -7.39 -33.80
N GLU A 6 36.50 -7.39 -35.06
CA GLU A 6 35.12 -7.05 -35.45
C GLU A 6 34.09 -8.05 -34.88
N ALA A 7 34.45 -9.34 -34.80
CA ALA A 7 33.60 -10.36 -34.17
C ALA A 7 33.45 -10.11 -32.65
N ALA A 8 34.55 -9.83 -31.94
CA ALA A 8 34.54 -9.52 -30.52
C ALA A 8 33.75 -8.23 -30.20
N GLU A 9 33.85 -7.21 -31.06
CA GLU A 9 33.10 -5.96 -30.92
C GLU A 9 31.59 -6.18 -31.12
N ARG A 10 31.18 -7.09 -32.01
CA ARG A 10 29.78 -7.49 -32.21
C ARG A 10 29.22 -8.29 -31.03
N GLU A 11 29.97 -9.26 -30.52
CA GLU A 11 29.56 -10.04 -29.34
C GLU A 11 29.44 -9.15 -28.08
N ALA A 12 30.32 -8.16 -27.94
CA ALA A 12 30.23 -7.18 -26.86
C ALA A 12 28.97 -6.29 -26.99
N ALA A 13 28.62 -5.88 -28.22
CA ALA A 13 27.41 -5.11 -28.50
C ALA A 13 26.13 -5.93 -28.20
N GLU A 14 26.09 -7.20 -28.60
CA GLU A 14 24.96 -8.10 -28.32
C GLU A 14 24.77 -8.35 -26.82
N ARG A 15 25.86 -8.52 -26.06
CA ARG A 15 25.81 -8.64 -24.60
C ARG A 15 25.29 -7.36 -23.94
N ALA A 16 25.75 -6.20 -24.39
CA ALA A 16 25.30 -4.90 -23.88
C ALA A 16 23.81 -4.66 -24.20
N GLU A 17 23.33 -5.11 -25.36
CA GLU A 17 21.90 -5.05 -25.70
C GLU A 17 21.08 -6.00 -24.82
N ALA A 18 21.54 -7.24 -24.61
CA ALA A 18 20.89 -8.20 -23.74
C ALA A 18 20.78 -7.70 -22.28
N GLU A 19 21.81 -7.02 -21.76
CA GLU A 19 21.80 -6.38 -20.44
C GLU A 19 20.79 -5.24 -20.35
N ARG A 20 20.72 -4.38 -21.38
CA ARG A 20 19.72 -3.29 -21.46
C ARG A 20 18.30 -3.85 -21.50
N GLN A 21 18.05 -4.84 -22.34
CA GLN A 21 16.76 -5.49 -22.44
C GLN A 21 16.38 -6.20 -21.14
N ALA A 22 17.34 -6.79 -20.41
CA ALA A 22 17.10 -7.38 -19.09
C ALA A 22 16.72 -6.31 -18.05
N ALA A 23 17.42 -5.17 -18.03
CA ALA A 23 17.10 -4.07 -17.14
C ALA A 23 15.71 -3.47 -17.42
N GLU A 24 15.33 -3.33 -18.70
CA GLU A 24 14.01 -2.86 -19.12
C GLU A 24 12.89 -3.82 -18.69
N ARG A 25 13.10 -5.14 -18.84
CA ARG A 25 12.14 -6.16 -18.37
C ARG A 25 11.94 -6.09 -16.86
N VAL A 26 13.01 -6.02 -16.08
CA VAL A 26 12.91 -5.88 -14.61
C VAL A 26 12.16 -4.60 -14.23
N ALA A 27 12.42 -3.48 -14.92
CA ALA A 27 11.72 -2.23 -14.67
C ALA A 27 10.23 -2.31 -15.05
N GLN A 28 9.89 -3.04 -16.11
CA GLN A 28 8.51 -3.27 -16.53
C GLN A 28 7.76 -4.16 -15.53
N GLU A 29 8.36 -5.26 -15.10
CA GLU A 29 7.79 -6.15 -14.06
C GLU A 29 7.53 -5.39 -12.75
N ALA A 30 8.43 -4.49 -12.35
CA ALA A 30 8.25 -3.65 -11.17
C ALA A 30 7.05 -2.69 -11.30
N ARG A 31 6.87 -2.06 -12.48
CA ARG A 31 5.73 -1.17 -12.76
C ARG A 31 4.41 -1.95 -12.76
N GLU A 32 4.36 -3.08 -13.45
CA GLU A 32 3.18 -3.94 -13.50
C GLU A 32 2.78 -4.44 -12.10
N ALA A 33 3.76 -4.78 -11.25
CA ALA A 33 3.51 -5.15 -9.86
C ALA A 33 2.97 -3.98 -9.01
N GLU A 34 3.42 -2.75 -9.25
CA GLU A 34 2.90 -1.56 -8.57
C GLU A 34 1.46 -1.25 -9.01
N GLU A 35 1.18 -1.32 -10.31
CA GLU A 35 -0.17 -1.14 -10.87
C GLU A 35 -1.15 -2.18 -10.34
N ALA A 36 -0.74 -3.46 -10.29
CA ALA A 36 -1.58 -4.54 -9.75
C ALA A 36 -1.91 -4.31 -8.26
N ARG A 37 -0.95 -3.81 -7.46
CA ARG A 37 -1.18 -3.45 -6.06
C ARG A 37 -2.13 -2.26 -5.92
N ALA A 38 -1.99 -1.24 -6.77
CA ALA A 38 -2.87 -0.08 -6.79
C ALA A 38 -4.30 -0.47 -7.18
N ALA A 39 -4.48 -1.34 -8.16
CA ALA A 39 -5.79 -1.86 -8.55
C ALA A 39 -6.45 -2.66 -7.42
N ALA A 40 -5.70 -3.54 -6.75
CA ALA A 40 -6.21 -4.32 -5.63
C ALA A 40 -6.63 -3.45 -4.43
N ALA A 41 -5.97 -2.31 -4.21
CA ALA A 41 -6.36 -1.35 -3.17
C ALA A 41 -7.68 -0.62 -3.47
N GLN A 42 -8.07 -0.51 -4.75
CA GLN A 42 -9.30 0.17 -5.17
C GLN A 42 -10.56 -0.70 -5.05
N SER A 43 -10.43 -2.03 -5.01
CA SER A 43 -11.56 -2.98 -5.04
C SER A 43 -12.03 -3.47 -3.66
N ALA A 44 -11.90 -2.66 -2.61
CA ALA A 44 -12.29 -3.10 -1.27
C ALA A 44 -13.80 -3.45 -1.20
N PRO A 45 -14.17 -4.57 -0.55
CA PRO A 45 -15.56 -4.98 -0.47
C PRO A 45 -16.39 -3.95 0.29
N ALA A 46 -17.66 -3.82 -0.08
CA ALA A 46 -18.59 -2.94 0.61
C ALA A 46 -18.72 -3.35 2.08
N VAL A 47 -18.53 -2.38 2.99
CA VAL A 47 -18.68 -2.58 4.42
C VAL A 47 -19.98 -1.92 4.87
N PRO A 48 -20.91 -2.64 5.52
CA PRO A 48 -22.15 -2.07 6.03
C PRO A 48 -21.91 -0.83 6.89
N SER A 49 -22.78 0.17 6.75
CA SER A 49 -22.76 1.36 7.62
C SER A 49 -23.03 0.97 9.07
N GLY A 50 -22.36 1.66 10.01
CA GLY A 50 -22.49 1.38 11.44
C GLY A 50 -21.69 0.16 11.91
N SER A 51 -20.76 -0.32 11.09
CA SER A 51 -19.82 -1.39 11.43
C SER A 51 -18.98 -1.04 12.66
N VAL A 52 -18.30 -2.04 13.23
CA VAL A 52 -17.30 -1.81 14.28
C VAL A 52 -16.23 -0.80 13.85
N TRP A 53 -15.88 -0.78 12.56
CA TRP A 53 -14.92 0.17 11.99
C TRP A 53 -15.44 1.60 11.94
N ASP A 54 -16.74 1.80 11.69
CA ASP A 54 -17.33 3.14 11.75
C ASP A 54 -17.34 3.68 13.17
N ARG A 55 -17.64 2.82 14.15
CA ARG A 55 -17.58 3.21 15.57
C ARG A 55 -16.15 3.52 15.99
N LEU A 56 -15.17 2.77 15.48
CA LEU A 56 -13.76 3.06 15.70
C LEU A 56 -13.39 4.40 15.07
N ALA A 57 -13.73 4.63 13.80
CA ALA A 57 -13.47 5.90 13.11
C ALA A 57 -14.16 7.08 13.79
N GLN A 58 -15.36 6.89 14.33
CA GLN A 58 -16.04 7.91 15.13
C GLN A 58 -15.25 8.28 16.39
N CYS A 59 -14.61 7.31 17.02
CA CYS A 59 -13.76 7.56 18.18
C CYS A 59 -12.40 8.18 17.81
N GLU A 60 -11.80 7.73 16.71
CA GLU A 60 -10.45 8.12 16.27
C GLU A 60 -10.41 9.49 15.57
N SER A 61 -11.34 9.75 14.65
CA SER A 61 -11.34 10.95 13.80
C SER A 61 -12.64 11.75 13.84
N GLY A 62 -13.58 11.39 14.71
CA GLY A 62 -14.94 11.93 14.65
C GLY A 62 -15.73 11.44 13.44
N GLY A 63 -15.29 10.36 12.79
CA GLY A 63 -15.95 9.76 11.62
C GLY A 63 -15.51 10.37 10.29
N ASN A 64 -14.52 11.28 10.29
CA ASN A 64 -13.99 11.88 9.08
C ASN A 64 -12.94 10.97 8.44
N TRP A 65 -13.31 10.30 7.34
CA TRP A 65 -12.44 9.38 6.61
C TRP A 65 -11.34 10.07 5.77
N ALA A 66 -11.51 11.36 5.48
CA ALA A 66 -10.57 12.17 4.70
C ALA A 66 -9.69 13.07 5.59
N ILE A 67 -9.72 12.88 6.91
CA ILE A 67 -9.01 13.77 7.83
C ILE A 67 -7.49 13.72 7.62
N ASN A 68 -6.88 14.90 7.59
CA ASN A 68 -5.44 15.08 7.65
C ASN A 68 -5.17 16.41 8.37
N THR A 69 -4.90 16.34 9.68
CA THR A 69 -4.64 17.53 10.51
C THR A 69 -3.15 17.89 10.59
N GLY A 70 -2.27 17.10 9.98
CA GLY A 70 -0.83 17.24 10.13
C GLY A 70 -0.26 16.63 11.42
N ASN A 71 -1.03 15.83 12.16
CA ASN A 71 -0.59 15.19 13.42
C ASN A 71 0.21 13.87 13.21
N GLY A 72 0.57 13.54 11.98
CA GLY A 72 1.28 12.30 11.61
C GLY A 72 0.38 11.07 11.43
N TYR A 73 -0.93 11.22 11.63
CA TYR A 73 -1.94 10.18 11.40
C TYR A 73 -2.94 10.64 10.35
N TYR A 74 -3.54 9.68 9.64
CA TYR A 74 -4.34 9.96 8.45
C TYR A 74 -5.62 9.13 8.43
N GLY A 75 -6.68 9.76 7.92
CA GLY A 75 -7.93 9.10 7.59
C GLY A 75 -8.76 8.68 8.80
N GLY A 76 -9.84 7.96 8.53
CA GLY A 76 -10.88 7.63 9.52
C GLY A 76 -10.34 6.81 10.68
N LEU A 77 -9.42 5.90 10.40
CA LEU A 77 -8.84 4.99 11.38
C LEU A 77 -7.52 5.51 11.97
N GLN A 78 -7.16 6.77 11.70
CA GLN A 78 -5.94 7.39 12.23
C GLN A 78 -4.69 6.51 12.03
N PHE A 79 -4.46 6.06 10.80
CA PHE A 79 -3.26 5.29 10.45
C PHE A 79 -2.01 6.16 10.47
N SER A 80 -0.88 5.63 10.95
CA SER A 80 0.42 6.17 10.57
C SER A 80 0.77 5.75 9.13
N LEU A 81 1.57 6.55 8.43
CA LEU A 81 1.98 6.21 7.06
C LEU A 81 2.81 4.92 6.99
N SER A 82 3.61 4.64 8.03
CA SER A 82 4.41 3.41 8.11
C SER A 82 3.53 2.18 8.26
N SER A 83 2.56 2.19 9.18
CA SER A 83 1.64 1.06 9.38
C SER A 83 0.76 0.84 8.14
N TRP A 84 0.29 1.90 7.50
CA TRP A 84 -0.46 1.84 6.23
C TRP A 84 0.31 1.08 5.15
N ARG A 85 1.55 1.50 4.89
CA ARG A 85 2.42 0.86 3.91
C ARG A 85 2.78 -0.57 4.31
N GLY A 86 2.98 -0.81 5.61
CA GLY A 86 3.28 -2.14 6.15
C GLY A 86 2.22 -3.19 5.86
N VAL A 87 0.95 -2.79 5.71
CA VAL A 87 -0.16 -3.69 5.34
C VAL A 87 -0.53 -3.64 3.85
N GLY A 88 0.32 -3.01 3.03
CA GLY A 88 0.15 -2.92 1.58
C GLY A 88 -0.70 -1.74 1.11
N GLY A 89 -0.93 -0.75 1.97
CA GLY A 89 -1.57 0.50 1.58
C GLY A 89 -0.69 1.34 0.65
N VAL A 90 -1.29 1.86 -0.43
CA VAL A 90 -0.64 2.75 -1.41
C VAL A 90 -1.05 4.20 -1.12
N GLY A 91 -0.17 5.16 -1.42
CA GLY A 91 -0.43 6.58 -1.17
C GLY A 91 -0.62 6.90 0.32
N TYR A 92 -1.52 7.86 0.62
CA TYR A 92 -1.89 8.22 1.99
C TYR A 92 -3.28 7.67 2.38
N PRO A 93 -3.50 7.26 3.65
CA PRO A 93 -4.80 6.73 4.09
C PRO A 93 -5.97 7.69 3.86
N HIS A 94 -5.80 8.99 4.11
CA HIS A 94 -6.85 10.00 3.95
C HIS A 94 -7.27 10.24 2.48
N GLN A 95 -6.49 9.75 1.52
CA GLN A 95 -6.81 9.79 0.09
C GLN A 95 -7.51 8.51 -0.38
N ALA A 96 -7.50 7.46 0.46
CA ALA A 96 -8.16 6.20 0.17
C ALA A 96 -9.62 6.22 0.59
N SER A 97 -10.45 5.44 -0.11
CA SER A 97 -11.85 5.25 0.27
C SER A 97 -11.99 4.69 1.68
N ARG A 98 -13.16 4.89 2.30
CA ARG A 98 -13.51 4.29 3.59
C ARG A 98 -13.29 2.78 3.55
N GLU A 99 -13.78 2.12 2.51
CA GLU A 99 -13.71 0.67 2.34
C GLU A 99 -12.27 0.19 2.23
N THR A 100 -11.42 0.91 1.48
CA THR A 100 -9.99 0.63 1.39
C THR A 100 -9.31 0.79 2.75
N GLN A 101 -9.63 1.85 3.50
CA GLN A 101 -9.10 2.04 4.84
C GLN A 101 -9.50 0.91 5.79
N ILE A 102 -10.75 0.45 5.73
CA ILE A 102 -11.24 -0.69 6.51
C ILE A 102 -10.52 -1.98 6.10
N ALA A 103 -10.33 -2.23 4.80
CA ALA A 103 -9.61 -3.41 4.33
C ALA A 103 -8.17 -3.45 4.84
N MET A 104 -7.46 -2.32 4.86
CA MET A 104 -6.14 -2.22 5.48
C MET A 104 -6.20 -2.32 7.00
N GLY A 105 -7.26 -1.81 7.62
CA GLY A 105 -7.58 -1.98 9.05
C GLY A 105 -7.69 -3.44 9.44
N GLU A 106 -8.42 -4.24 8.66
CA GLU A 106 -8.55 -5.69 8.84
C GLU A 106 -7.20 -6.41 8.75
N ARG A 107 -6.36 -6.04 7.77
CA ARG A 107 -4.99 -6.59 7.65
C ARG A 107 -4.12 -6.23 8.84
N LEU A 108 -4.17 -4.98 9.31
CA LEU A 108 -3.43 -4.54 10.48
C LEU A 108 -3.92 -5.26 11.75
N ARG A 109 -5.24 -5.38 11.90
CA ARG A 109 -5.86 -6.11 13.01
C ARG A 109 -5.45 -7.58 13.04
N ALA A 110 -5.28 -8.22 11.89
CA ALA A 110 -4.86 -9.62 11.83
C ALA A 110 -3.48 -9.87 12.46
N SER A 111 -2.59 -8.86 12.53
CA SER A 111 -1.24 -9.02 13.10
C SER A 111 -1.14 -8.76 14.60
N GLY A 112 -2.04 -7.96 15.17
CA GLY A 112 -1.92 -7.49 16.57
C GLY A 112 -3.25 -7.24 17.28
N GLY A 113 -4.36 -7.74 16.70
CA GLY A 113 -5.70 -7.51 17.21
C GLY A 113 -6.09 -6.03 17.21
N TRP A 114 -7.00 -5.66 18.10
CA TRP A 114 -7.44 -4.28 18.28
C TRP A 114 -6.43 -3.39 19.04
N GLY A 115 -5.29 -3.95 19.46
CA GLY A 115 -4.24 -3.25 20.19
C GLY A 115 -3.58 -2.10 19.42
N HIS A 116 -3.74 -2.06 18.10
CA HIS A 116 -3.30 -0.93 17.25
C HIS A 116 -4.11 0.35 17.49
N TRP A 117 -5.30 0.24 18.10
CA TRP A 117 -6.17 1.36 18.46
C TRP A 117 -6.49 1.33 19.97
N PRO A 118 -5.50 1.46 20.87
CA PRO A 118 -5.63 1.04 22.26
C PRO A 118 -6.66 1.84 23.07
N ALA A 119 -6.77 3.15 22.82
CA ALA A 119 -7.73 3.99 23.55
C ALA A 119 -9.17 3.71 23.11
N CYS A 120 -9.42 3.71 21.80
CA CYS A 120 -10.76 3.53 21.25
C CYS A 120 -11.24 2.08 21.29
N SER A 121 -10.38 1.10 21.07
CA SER A 121 -10.73 -0.32 21.25
C SER A 121 -11.22 -0.61 22.67
N ARG A 122 -10.51 -0.10 23.69
CA ARG A 122 -10.92 -0.22 25.10
C ARG A 122 -12.27 0.45 25.35
N LYS A 123 -12.49 1.66 24.82
CA LYS A 123 -13.76 2.39 24.96
C LYS A 123 -14.92 1.64 24.30
N LEU A 124 -14.66 0.94 23.20
CA LEU A 124 -15.65 0.18 22.43
C LEU A 124 -15.78 -1.29 22.87
N GLY A 125 -14.97 -1.74 23.85
CA GLY A 125 -14.99 -3.13 24.33
C GLY A 125 -14.43 -4.16 23.35
N LEU A 126 -13.57 -3.74 22.42
CA LEU A 126 -12.96 -4.61 21.42
C LEU A 126 -11.73 -5.31 22.03
N ARG A 127 -11.60 -6.63 21.80
CA ARG A 127 -10.51 -7.47 22.31
C ARG A 127 -9.92 -8.29 21.18
#